data_AF-A0A8S3GK51-F1
#
_entry.id   AF-A0A8S3GK51-F1
#
_cell.length_a   1.000
_cell.length_b   1.000
_cell.length_c   1.000
_cell.angle_alpha   90.00
_cell.angle_beta   90.00
_cell.angle_gamma   90.00
#
_symmetry.space_group_name_H-M   'P 1'
#
loop_
_entity.id
_entity.type
_entity.pdbx_description
1 polymer ?
#
loop_
_entity_poly.entity_id
_entity_poly.type
_entity_poly.pdbx_seq_one_letter_code
_entity_poly.pdbx_strand_id
1 'polypeptide(L)'
;MIPIEVAADGNCLYNSIICLSGNIALTSSELRVRNLIELVKNEIFYNNRFMHIVGPLNEVMKNIARNFAFSELYEIAALSNVLKCNIR
;
A
#
# COMPACT_ATOMS: atom_id res chain seq x y z
N MET A 1 -5.61 -21.30 1.74
CA MET A 1 -5.29 -20.31 0.70
C MET A 1 -4.44 -20.99 -0.35
N ILE A 2 -4.76 -20.82 -1.63
CA ILE A 2 -3.91 -21.33 -2.73
C ILE A 2 -2.91 -20.21 -3.04
N PRO A 3 -1.59 -20.47 -3.05
CA PRO A 3 -0.59 -19.47 -3.45
C PRO A 3 -0.87 -18.98 -4.87
N ILE A 4 -0.79 -17.67 -5.07
CA ILE A 4 -0.90 -17.04 -6.40
C ILE A 4 0.47 -16.44 -6.69
N GLU A 5 1.02 -16.78 -7.85
CA GLU A 5 2.26 -16.16 -8.32
C GLU A 5 1.99 -14.73 -8.79
N VAL A 6 2.84 -13.81 -8.35
CA VAL A 6 2.84 -12.40 -8.74
C VAL A 6 4.26 -11.99 -9.12
N ALA A 7 4.39 -10.93 -9.91
CA ALA A 7 5.69 -10.40 -10.27
C ALA A 7 6.53 -10.07 -9.02
N ALA A 8 7.78 -10.52 -9.00
CA ALA A 8 8.73 -10.31 -7.91
C ALA A 8 9.42 -8.94 -8.01
N ASP A 9 8.62 -7.87 -8.11
CA ASP A 9 9.08 -6.49 -8.18
C ASP A 9 8.46 -5.63 -7.05
N GLY A 10 8.80 -4.35 -6.99
CA GLY A 10 8.26 -3.46 -5.95
C GLY A 10 6.76 -3.14 -6.08
N ASN A 11 6.07 -3.67 -7.08
CA ASN A 11 4.60 -3.62 -7.16
C ASN A 11 3.95 -4.92 -6.68
N CYS A 12 4.71 -5.90 -6.16
CA CYS A 12 4.21 -7.21 -5.76
C CYS A 12 3.01 -7.16 -4.81
N LEU A 13 2.99 -6.23 -3.84
CA LEU A 13 1.84 -6.03 -2.94
C LEU A 13 0.58 -5.67 -3.72
N TYR A 14 0.65 -4.66 -4.57
CA TYR A 14 -0.49 -4.18 -5.36
C TYR A 14 -0.94 -5.21 -6.39
N ASN A 15 0.01 -5.91 -7.04
CA ASN A 15 -0.27 -7.00 -7.97
C ASN A 15 -1.03 -8.14 -7.27
N SER A 16 -0.64 -8.48 -6.04
CA SER A 16 -1.32 -9.50 -5.22
C SER A 16 -2.79 -9.11 -4.95
N ILE A 17 -3.04 -7.85 -4.59
CA ILE A 17 -4.41 -7.36 -4.37
C ILE A 17 -5.23 -7.42 -5.66
N ILE A 18 -4.67 -7.02 -6.80
CA ILE A 18 -5.38 -7.07 -8.09
C ILE A 18 -5.79 -8.51 -8.42
N CYS A 19 -4.85 -9.46 -8.33
CA CYS A 19 -5.11 -10.87 -8.55
C CYS A 19 -6.20 -11.42 -7.63
N LEU A 20 -6.19 -11.05 -6.34
CA LEU A 20 -7.19 -11.49 -5.36
C LEU A 20 -8.55 -10.81 -5.55
N SER A 21 -8.58 -9.56 -6.06
CA SER A 21 -9.81 -8.80 -6.25
C SER A 21 -10.66 -9.30 -7.43
N GLY A 22 -10.05 -9.98 -8.39
CA GLY A 22 -10.68 -10.34 -9.67
C GLY A 22 -11.05 -9.14 -10.56
N ASN A 23 -10.68 -7.92 -10.16
CA ASN A 23 -11.02 -6.70 -10.90
C ASN A 23 -9.87 -6.30 -11.84
N ILE A 24 -10.01 -6.68 -13.10
CA ILE A 24 -9.03 -6.40 -14.16
C ILE A 24 -8.88 -4.90 -14.49
N ALA A 25 -9.80 -4.05 -14.04
CA ALA A 25 -9.70 -2.60 -14.26
C ALA A 25 -8.78 -1.91 -13.23
N LEU A 26 -8.51 -2.55 -12.09
CA LEU A 26 -7.59 -2.01 -11.09
C LEU A 26 -6.15 -2.13 -11.56
N THR A 27 -5.41 -1.02 -11.49
CA THR A 27 -3.98 -0.99 -11.77
C THR A 27 -3.17 -0.79 -10.50
N SER A 28 -1.91 -1.24 -10.52
CA SER A 28 -0.99 -1.10 -9.38
C SER A 28 -0.74 0.38 -9.06
N SER A 29 -0.66 1.22 -10.09
CA SER A 29 -0.54 2.67 -9.94
C SER A 29 -1.78 3.29 -9.28
N GLU A 30 -2.98 2.86 -9.65
CA GLU A 30 -4.21 3.35 -9.02
C GLU A 30 -4.28 2.99 -7.53
N LEU A 31 -3.97 1.75 -7.17
CA LEU A 31 -3.96 1.32 -5.76
C LEU A 31 -2.91 2.10 -4.96
N ARG A 32 -1.72 2.31 -5.52
CA ARG A 32 -0.64 3.12 -4.91
C ARG A 32 -1.09 4.56 -4.65
N VAL A 33 -1.77 5.19 -5.62
CA VAL A 33 -2.32 6.56 -5.46
C VAL A 33 -3.41 6.59 -4.39
N ARG A 34 -4.34 5.63 -4.39
CA ARG A 34 -5.38 5.54 -3.35
C ARG A 34 -4.77 5.37 -1.96
N ASN A 35 -3.70 4.58 -1.85
CA ASN A 35 -2.97 4.38 -0.60
C ASN A 35 -2.29 5.67 -0.12
N LEU A 36 -1.67 6.41 -1.05
CA LEU A 36 -1.06 7.71 -0.74
C LEU A 36 -2.11 8.72 -0.26
N ILE A 37 -3.28 8.77 -0.89
CA ILE A 37 -4.40 9.64 -0.48
C ILE A 37 -4.86 9.31 0.95
N GLU A 38 -4.99 8.03 1.29
CA GLU A 38 -5.36 7.57 2.64
C GLU A 38 -4.32 8.00 3.69
N LEU A 39 -3.04 7.85 3.38
CA LEU A 39 -1.95 8.27 4.27
C LEU A 39 -1.94 9.78 4.48
N VAL A 40 -2.13 10.57 3.43
CA VAL A 40 -2.16 12.04 3.52
C VAL A 40 -3.38 12.51 4.31
N LYS A 41 -4.56 11.94 4.06
CA LYS A 41 -5.80 12.31 4.77
C LYS A 41 -5.75 12.00 6.26
N ASN A 42 -5.01 10.97 6.66
CA ASN A 42 -4.93 10.51 8.04
C ASN A 42 -3.49 10.58 8.58
N GLU A 43 -2.71 11.56 8.11
CA GLU A 43 -1.29 11.70 8.42
C GLU A 43 -1.01 11.61 9.92
N ILE A 44 -1.79 12.31 10.75
CA ILE A 44 -1.63 12.33 12.21
C ILE A 44 -1.74 10.92 12.81
N PHE A 45 -2.70 10.13 12.34
CA PHE A 45 -2.90 8.76 12.83
C PHE A 45 -1.70 7.88 12.46
N TYR A 46 -1.28 7.90 11.18
CA TYR A 46 -0.18 7.08 10.72
C TYR A 46 1.17 7.51 11.31
N ASN A 47 1.42 8.82 11.47
CA ASN A 47 2.59 9.33 12.19
C ASN A 47 2.60 8.81 13.64
N ASN A 48 1.54 9.02 14.41
CA ASN A 48 1.50 8.58 15.80
C ASN A 48 1.70 7.07 15.95
N ARG A 49 1.20 6.29 15.00
CA ARG A 49 1.27 4.82 15.05
C ARG A 49 2.56 4.24 14.50
N PHE A 50 3.17 4.82 13.48
CA PHE A 50 4.27 4.19 12.73
C PHE A 50 5.56 5.02 12.70
N MET A 51 5.58 6.27 13.16
CA MET A 51 6.77 7.14 13.11
C MET A 51 7.99 6.52 13.81
N HIS A 52 7.78 5.74 14.87
CA HIS A 52 8.86 5.04 15.58
C HIS A 52 9.46 3.86 14.81
N ILE A 53 8.81 3.42 13.72
CA ILE A 53 9.24 2.30 12.87
C ILE A 53 9.87 2.84 11.58
N VAL A 54 9.20 3.79 10.91
CA VAL A 54 9.57 4.24 9.55
C VAL A 54 10.12 5.66 9.49
N GLY A 55 10.13 6.36 10.62
CA GLY A 55 10.54 7.77 10.68
C GLY A 55 9.44 8.73 10.19
N PRO A 56 9.82 9.97 9.82
CA PRO A 56 8.87 11.00 9.40
C PRO A 56 8.09 10.60 8.13
N LEU A 57 6.76 10.58 8.21
CA LEU A 57 5.90 10.10 7.12
C LEU A 57 6.03 10.93 5.83
N ASN A 58 6.38 12.21 5.93
CA ASN A 58 6.61 13.09 4.79
C ASN A 58 7.77 12.63 3.89
N GLU A 59 8.85 12.10 4.45
CA GLU A 59 9.97 11.55 3.68
C GLU A 59 9.58 10.19 3.08
N VAL A 60 8.81 9.41 3.82
CA VAL A 60 8.35 8.10 3.41
C VAL A 60 7.34 8.18 2.24
N MET A 61 6.42 9.15 2.26
CA MET A 61 5.45 9.39 1.19
C MET A 61 6.11 9.63 -0.18
N LYS A 62 7.29 10.27 -0.21
CA LYS A 62 8.05 10.46 -1.47
C LYS A 62 8.51 9.13 -2.06
N ASN A 63 8.81 8.13 -1.24
CA ASN A 63 9.19 6.80 -1.70
C ASN A 63 7.98 6.03 -2.25
N ILE A 64 6.81 6.13 -1.60
CA ILE A 64 5.58 5.49 -2.09
C ILE A 64 5.21 5.98 -3.49
N ALA A 65 5.43 7.27 -3.77
CA ALA A 65 5.15 7.84 -5.07
C ALA A 65 6.05 7.29 -6.21
N ARG A 66 7.19 6.67 -5.89
CA ARG A 66 8.09 6.10 -6.89
C ARG A 66 7.58 4.75 -7.36
N ASN A 67 7.30 4.62 -8.65
CA ASN A 67 6.91 3.32 -9.22
C ASN A 67 7.97 2.25 -8.91
N PHE A 68 7.54 1.03 -8.61
CA PHE A 68 8.39 -0.09 -8.18
C PHE A 68 9.17 0.12 -6.86
N ALA A 69 8.84 1.12 -6.05
CA ALA A 69 9.26 1.11 -4.65
C ALA A 69 8.48 0.04 -3.89
N PHE A 70 9.20 -0.81 -3.14
CA PHE A 70 8.61 -1.82 -2.27
C PHE A 70 7.76 -1.17 -1.18
N SER A 71 6.60 -1.76 -0.92
CA SER A 71 5.70 -1.30 0.14
C SER A 71 6.15 -1.75 1.53
N GLU A 72 5.95 -0.88 2.51
CA GLU A 72 6.23 -1.16 3.92
C GLU A 72 4.96 -1.44 4.74
N LEU A 73 5.12 -1.75 6.04
CA LEU A 73 4.03 -2.18 6.91
C LEU A 73 2.86 -1.18 6.99
N TYR A 74 3.15 0.12 7.04
CA TYR A 74 2.11 1.15 7.14
C TYR A 74 1.29 1.26 5.85
N GLU A 75 1.86 0.92 4.68
CA GLU A 75 1.13 0.83 3.41
C GLU A 75 0.12 -0.31 3.42
N ILE A 76 0.44 -1.44 4.06
CA ILE A 76 -0.51 -2.56 4.21
C ILE A 76 -1.66 -2.13 5.13
N ALA A 77 -1.36 -1.46 6.24
CA ALA A 77 -2.37 -0.93 7.14
C ALA A 77 -3.29 0.08 6.42
N ALA A 78 -2.72 1.04 5.70
CA ALA A 78 -3.48 2.00 4.91
C ALA A 78 -4.30 1.32 3.80
N LEU A 79 -3.75 0.31 3.13
CA LEU A 79 -4.43 -0.42 2.08
C LEU A 79 -5.64 -1.20 2.61
N SER A 80 -5.57 -1.74 3.84
CA SER A 80 -6.74 -2.35 4.51
C SER A 80 -7.89 -1.34 4.69
N ASN A 81 -7.57 -0.09 5.01
CA ASN A 81 -8.53 1.00 5.15
C ASN A 81 -9.08 1.48 3.80
N VAL A 82 -8.26 1.49 2.74
CA VAL A 82 -8.69 1.80 1.37
C VAL A 82 -9.64 0.74 0.83
N LEU A 83 -9.31 -0.53 1.01
CA LEU A 83 -10.08 -1.67 0.51
C LEU A 83 -11.29 -2.02 1.39
N LYS A 84 -11.35 -1.46 2.61
CA LYS A 84 -12.36 -1.78 3.62
C LYS A 84 -12.41 -3.27 3.95
N CYS A 85 -11.24 -3.92 3.98
CA CYS A 85 -11.11 -5.35 4.27
C CYS A 85 -9.85 -5.65 5.09
N ASN A 86 -9.87 -6.76 5.81
CA ASN A 86 -8.69 -7.26 6.52
C ASN A 86 -7.73 -7.93 5.52
N ILE A 87 -6.45 -7.58 5.60
CA ILE A 87 -5.37 -8.24 4.85
C ILE A 87 -4.71 -9.27 5.79
N ARG A 88 -4.56 -10.52 5.34
CA ARG A 88 -4.01 -11.65 6.10
C ARG A 88 -3.01 -12.43 5.27
#